data_AF-A0A094HX87-F1
#
_entry.id   AF-A0A094HX87-F1
#
_cell.length_a   1.000
_cell.length_b   1.000
_cell.length_c   1.000
_cell.angle_alpha   90.00
_cell.angle_beta   90.00
_cell.angle_gamma   90.00
#
_symmetry.space_group_name_H-M   'P 1'
#
loop_
_entity.id
_entity.type
_entity.pdbx_description
1 polymer ?
#
loop_
_entity_poly.entity_id
_entity_poly.type
_entity_poly.pdbx_seq_one_letter_code
_entity_poly.pdbx_strand_id
1 'polypeptide(L)'
;MILLAAATNLKIHHQPGVIGAEVHVKAKPNEATNLGIEQLGCWRSHADIWRRVVEEDIETAIILEDDADWDVNVHEIFHELSVQMRKGKLRKTQASKHEMRNAPYGLDWDLLYIGTCWDIPNKENRPNHQTYDDRFGPNRSEQSGSFVAELEGWGLTVTDETRQRVIAPSWYPVCTIGYAVTRLGAQKLLYTVGGVKGIGSGVDLTMTDRIQKGYLNSYTVVPPLVTPWKTGSPRDSDIDDLKAKQEKENKELPSGSENLQNSARRAIERRLGTPEKKELVA
;
A
#
# COMPACT_ATOMS: atom_id res chain seq x y z
N MET A 1 -4.89 13.74 5.40
CA MET A 1 -3.56 13.18 5.72
C MET A 1 -2.78 13.93 6.80
N ILE A 2 -2.60 15.25 6.75
CA ILE A 2 -1.73 15.97 7.72
C ILE A 2 -2.12 15.73 9.18
N LEU A 3 -3.41 15.87 9.52
CA LEU A 3 -3.90 15.62 10.88
C LEU A 3 -3.65 14.16 11.32
N LEU A 4 -3.84 13.20 10.42
CA LEU A 4 -3.59 11.77 10.66
C LEU A 4 -2.12 11.50 10.99
N ALA A 5 -1.22 12.09 10.19
CA ALA A 5 0.22 12.01 10.41
C ALA A 5 0.61 12.65 11.73
N ALA A 6 0.13 13.86 12.03
CA ALA A 6 0.42 14.55 13.28
C ALA A 6 -0.08 13.76 14.51
N ALA A 7 -1.28 13.17 14.44
CA ALA A 7 -1.85 12.38 15.52
C ALA A 7 -1.06 11.09 15.82
N THR A 8 -0.32 10.58 14.84
CA THR A 8 0.51 9.37 14.96
C THR A 8 2.01 9.67 14.89
N ASN A 9 2.42 10.93 15.06
CA ASN A 9 3.81 11.37 15.03
C ASN A 9 4.59 10.95 13.77
N LEU A 10 3.96 11.07 12.61
CA LEU A 10 4.56 10.88 11.30
C LEU A 10 4.79 12.23 10.61
N LYS A 11 5.84 12.30 9.79
CA LYS A 11 6.08 13.38 8.85
C LYS A 11 5.81 12.87 7.45
N ILE A 12 4.95 13.55 6.70
CA ILE A 12 4.59 13.19 5.33
C ILE A 12 5.02 14.30 4.40
N HIS A 13 5.62 13.93 3.27
CA HIS A 13 5.92 14.82 2.17
C HIS A 13 4.85 14.65 1.11
N HIS A 14 4.15 15.74 0.80
CA HIS A 14 3.11 15.72 -0.22
C HIS A 14 3.71 15.87 -1.61
N GLN A 15 3.32 14.98 -2.52
CA GLN A 15 3.47 15.16 -3.95
C GLN A 15 2.08 15.44 -4.54
N PRO A 16 1.87 16.54 -5.26
CA PRO A 16 0.61 16.79 -5.93
C PRO A 16 0.28 15.68 -6.93
N GLY A 17 -0.97 15.22 -6.92
CA GLY A 17 -1.49 14.37 -7.98
C GLY A 17 -1.53 15.12 -9.31
N VAL A 18 -1.44 14.37 -10.41
CA VAL A 18 -1.45 14.90 -11.76
C VAL A 18 -2.80 14.64 -12.40
N ILE A 19 -3.42 15.70 -12.90
CA ILE A 19 -4.65 15.61 -13.70
C ILE A 19 -4.24 15.04 -15.06
N GLY A 20 -4.69 13.84 -15.39
CA GLY A 20 -4.21 13.16 -16.60
C GLY A 20 -4.57 13.86 -17.91
N ALA A 21 -5.63 14.68 -17.93
CA ALA A 21 -5.96 15.55 -19.05
C ALA A 21 -4.88 16.61 -19.35
N GLU A 22 -4.06 16.97 -18.36
CA GLU A 22 -2.97 17.94 -18.49
C GLU A 22 -1.63 17.29 -18.91
N VAL A 23 -1.56 15.96 -18.99
CA VAL A 23 -0.35 15.26 -19.41
C VAL A 23 -0.12 15.45 -20.91
N HIS A 24 0.91 16.22 -21.24
CA HIS A 24 1.29 16.50 -22.62
C HIS A 24 1.52 15.20 -23.42
N VAL A 25 1.04 15.15 -24.66
CA VAL A 25 1.09 13.93 -25.51
C VAL A 25 2.50 13.33 -25.67
N LYS A 26 3.53 14.18 -25.77
CA LYS A 26 4.94 13.74 -25.87
C LYS A 26 5.54 13.22 -24.56
N ALA A 27 4.87 13.45 -23.43
CA ALA A 27 5.27 12.94 -22.12
C ALA A 27 4.56 11.63 -21.78
N LYS A 28 3.65 11.16 -22.64
CA LYS A 28 3.01 9.86 -22.47
C LYS A 28 4.05 8.74 -22.69
N PRO A 29 4.07 7.72 -21.83
CA PRO A 29 4.96 6.58 -22.00
C PRO A 29 4.50 5.73 -23.19
N ASN A 30 5.37 4.84 -23.66
CA ASN A 30 5.01 3.89 -24.72
C ASN A 30 3.78 3.05 -24.29
N GLU A 31 3.03 2.53 -25.27
CA GLU A 31 1.87 1.65 -25.05
C GLU A 31 0.67 2.26 -24.30
N ALA A 32 0.74 3.52 -23.85
CA ALA A 32 -0.33 4.23 -23.14
C ALA A 32 -1.53 4.63 -24.02
N THR A 33 -1.69 4.05 -25.22
CA THR A 33 -2.70 4.46 -26.20
C THR A 33 -4.13 4.20 -25.73
N ASN A 34 -4.33 3.21 -24.86
CA ASN A 34 -5.64 2.80 -24.35
C ASN A 34 -5.86 3.17 -22.88
N LEU A 35 -4.97 3.96 -22.29
CA LEU A 35 -5.07 4.32 -20.88
C LEU A 35 -6.09 5.45 -20.70
N GLY A 36 -7.05 5.26 -19.79
CA GLY A 36 -7.99 6.32 -19.39
C GLY A 36 -7.25 7.55 -18.86
N ILE A 37 -7.86 8.73 -18.93
CA ILE A 37 -7.19 9.96 -18.49
C ILE A 37 -6.89 9.92 -16.99
N GLU A 38 -7.76 9.33 -16.20
CA GLU A 38 -7.63 9.16 -14.75
C GLU A 38 -6.47 8.22 -14.42
N GLN A 39 -6.36 7.11 -15.16
CA GLN A 39 -5.26 6.15 -15.05
C GLN A 39 -3.91 6.76 -15.48
N LEU A 40 -3.91 7.62 -16.52
CA LEU A 40 -2.72 8.34 -16.95
C LEU A 40 -2.25 9.34 -15.89
N GLY A 41 -3.18 10.05 -15.26
CA GLY A 41 -2.89 10.94 -14.14
C GLY A 41 -2.32 10.19 -12.93
N CYS A 42 -2.93 9.06 -12.58
CA CYS A 42 -2.46 8.18 -11.51
C CYS A 42 -1.02 7.69 -11.79
N TRP A 43 -0.76 7.10 -12.96
CA TRP A 43 0.58 6.69 -13.35
C TRP A 43 1.58 7.84 -13.25
N ARG A 44 1.23 9.01 -13.79
CA ARG A 44 2.16 10.14 -13.83
C ARG A 44 2.51 10.62 -12.43
N SER A 45 1.52 10.63 -11.52
CA SER A 45 1.71 10.97 -10.11
C SER A 45 2.75 10.05 -9.45
N HIS A 46 2.65 8.73 -9.66
CA HIS A 46 3.64 7.79 -9.15
C HIS A 46 5.01 7.95 -9.83
N ALA A 47 5.05 8.16 -11.15
CA ALA A 47 6.30 8.36 -11.88
C ALA A 47 7.06 9.60 -11.41
N ASP A 48 6.36 10.68 -11.04
CA ASP A 48 6.99 11.88 -10.47
C ASP A 48 7.60 11.60 -9.08
N ILE A 49 6.97 10.76 -8.26
CA ILE A 49 7.55 10.33 -6.98
C ILE A 49 8.79 9.45 -7.21
N TRP A 50 8.73 8.48 -8.14
CA TRP A 50 9.89 7.64 -8.46
C TRP A 50 11.07 8.49 -8.97
N ARG A 51 10.78 9.47 -9.83
CA ARG A 51 11.77 10.44 -10.30
C ARG A 51 12.42 11.18 -9.14
N ARG A 52 11.60 11.68 -8.20
CA ARG A 52 12.08 12.36 -6.99
C ARG A 52 12.98 11.46 -6.13
N VAL A 53 12.60 10.20 -5.91
CA VAL A 53 13.43 9.23 -5.16
C VAL A 53 14.83 9.10 -5.77
N VAL A 54 14.92 9.12 -7.11
CA VAL A 54 16.20 9.05 -7.82
C VAL A 54 16.95 10.37 -7.79
N GLU A 55 16.29 11.50 -8.05
CA GLU A 55 16.90 12.83 -8.10
C GLU A 55 17.40 13.31 -6.74
N GLU A 56 16.70 12.98 -5.66
CA GLU A 56 17.02 13.40 -4.29
C GLU A 56 17.88 12.37 -3.53
N ASP A 57 18.37 11.32 -4.20
CA ASP A 57 19.21 10.28 -3.61
C ASP A 57 18.56 9.56 -2.40
N ILE A 58 17.23 9.37 -2.44
CA ILE A 58 16.47 8.74 -1.36
C ILE A 58 16.66 7.23 -1.42
N GLU A 59 17.32 6.66 -0.40
CA GLU A 59 17.67 5.24 -0.37
C GLU A 59 16.44 4.31 -0.36
N THR A 60 15.41 4.67 0.40
CA THR A 60 14.12 3.98 0.47
C THR A 60 13.02 4.97 0.79
N ALA A 61 11.89 4.87 0.10
CA ALA A 61 10.72 5.70 0.34
C ALA A 61 9.48 4.85 0.55
N ILE A 62 8.57 5.29 1.42
CA ILE A 62 7.19 4.79 1.48
C ILE A 62 6.31 5.76 0.71
N ILE A 63 5.52 5.22 -0.22
CA ILE A 63 4.57 5.95 -1.05
C ILE A 63 3.17 5.53 -0.59
N LEU A 64 2.32 6.52 -0.31
CA LEU A 64 0.95 6.32 0.19
C LEU A 64 -0.01 7.14 -0.68
N GLU A 65 -1.16 6.56 -0.99
CA GLU A 65 -2.31 7.31 -1.53
C GLU A 65 -2.93 8.20 -0.41
N ASP A 66 -3.62 9.26 -0.79
CA ASP A 66 -4.13 10.26 0.17
C ASP A 66 -5.38 9.81 0.93
N ASP A 67 -6.04 8.76 0.43
CA ASP A 67 -7.10 8.05 1.12
C ASP A 67 -6.58 6.97 2.08
N ALA A 68 -5.28 6.78 2.26
CA ALA A 68 -4.74 5.78 3.18
C ALA A 68 -5.13 6.02 4.66
N ASP A 69 -5.27 4.93 5.40
CA ASP A 69 -5.38 4.83 6.86
C ASP A 69 -4.44 3.74 7.40
N TRP A 70 -4.08 3.85 8.67
CA TRP A 70 -3.20 2.92 9.37
C TRP A 70 -3.60 2.76 10.83
N ASP A 71 -3.00 1.78 11.50
CA ASP A 71 -3.21 1.59 12.93
C ASP A 71 -2.53 2.70 13.75
N VAL A 72 -3.16 3.14 14.85
CA VAL A 72 -2.55 4.13 15.77
C VAL A 72 -1.16 3.72 16.28
N ASN A 73 -0.87 2.41 16.33
CA ASN A 73 0.42 1.85 16.75
C ASN A 73 1.43 1.70 15.59
N VAL A 74 1.30 2.52 14.54
CA VAL A 74 2.11 2.46 13.30
C VAL A 74 3.62 2.34 13.55
N HIS A 75 4.17 3.01 14.56
CA HIS A 75 5.61 2.93 14.87
C HIS A 75 6.04 1.54 15.34
N GLU A 76 5.23 0.88 16.17
CA GLU A 76 5.54 -0.46 16.68
C GLU A 76 5.40 -1.50 15.56
N ILE A 77 4.35 -1.39 14.74
CA ILE A 77 4.11 -2.26 13.58
C ILE A 77 5.28 -2.15 12.59
N PHE A 78 5.69 -0.93 12.23
CA PHE A 78 6.78 -0.71 11.29
C PHE A 78 8.15 -1.05 11.89
N HIS A 79 8.33 -0.92 13.21
CA HIS A 79 9.52 -1.41 13.89
C HIS A 79 9.62 -2.93 13.78
N GLU A 80 8.54 -3.67 14.08
CA GLU A 80 8.51 -5.13 13.99
C GLU A 80 8.76 -5.58 12.55
N LEU A 81 8.08 -4.99 11.55
CA LEU A 81 8.36 -5.25 10.15
C LEU A 81 9.85 -5.07 9.82
N SER A 82 10.51 -4.03 10.35
CA SER A 82 11.94 -3.82 10.12
C SER A 82 12.82 -4.93 10.70
N VAL A 83 12.45 -5.48 11.87
CA VAL A 83 13.15 -6.62 12.47
C VAL A 83 12.98 -7.85 11.59
N GLN A 84 11.75 -8.11 11.15
CA GLN A 84 11.42 -9.25 10.31
C GLN A 84 12.11 -9.19 8.94
N MET A 85 12.18 -8.02 8.32
CA MET A 85 12.87 -7.83 7.04
C MET A 85 14.40 -8.01 7.16
N ARG A 86 15.02 -7.62 8.29
CA ARG A 86 16.47 -7.76 8.50
C ARG A 86 16.91 -9.17 8.89
N LYS A 87 16.19 -9.80 9.82
CA LYS A 87 16.52 -11.12 10.37
C LYS A 87 15.86 -12.26 9.62
N GLY A 88 15.05 -11.91 8.62
CA GLY A 88 14.20 -12.84 7.93
C GLY A 88 14.94 -13.83 7.05
N LYS A 89 14.30 -14.97 6.83
CA LYS A 89 14.76 -16.00 5.88
C LYS A 89 14.56 -15.61 4.42
N LEU A 90 13.96 -14.44 4.17
CA LEU A 90 13.69 -13.90 2.83
C LEU A 90 14.86 -13.09 2.25
N ARG A 91 15.88 -12.78 3.06
CA ARG A 91 17.09 -12.08 2.61
C ARG A 91 17.77 -12.85 1.48
N LYS A 92 18.04 -12.18 0.37
CA LYS A 92 18.78 -12.70 -0.78
C LYS A 92 20.27 -12.48 -0.63
N THR A 93 20.67 -11.45 0.11
CA THR A 93 22.07 -11.09 0.29
C THR A 93 22.37 -10.69 1.74
N GLN A 94 23.63 -10.86 2.13
CA GLN A 94 24.12 -10.40 3.42
C GLN A 94 24.14 -8.86 3.46
N ALA A 95 23.61 -8.29 4.53
CA ALA A 95 23.54 -6.85 4.73
C ALA A 95 24.93 -6.20 4.71
N SER A 96 25.10 -5.16 3.88
CA SER A 96 26.31 -4.34 3.88
C SER A 96 26.37 -3.43 5.11
N LYS A 97 27.56 -2.90 5.43
CA LYS A 97 27.71 -1.88 6.49
C LYS A 97 26.86 -0.62 6.23
N HIS A 98 26.64 -0.27 4.96
CA HIS A 98 25.78 0.86 4.60
C HIS A 98 24.32 0.53 4.89
N GLU A 99 23.85 -0.63 4.43
CA GLU A 99 22.46 -1.09 4.64
C GLU A 99 22.11 -1.11 6.13
N MET A 100 22.97 -1.72 6.96
CA MET A 100 22.76 -1.80 8.41
C MET A 100 22.60 -0.45 9.10
N ARG A 101 23.14 0.64 8.54
CA ARG A 101 23.03 1.99 9.11
C ARG A 101 21.87 2.80 8.56
N ASN A 102 21.51 2.60 7.29
CA ASN A 102 20.66 3.53 6.55
C ASN A 102 19.34 2.93 6.06
N ALA A 103 19.25 1.60 5.97
CA ALA A 103 18.11 0.91 5.38
C ALA A 103 17.57 -0.16 6.35
N PRO A 104 16.78 0.24 7.37
CA PRO A 104 16.27 -0.69 8.39
C PRO A 104 15.36 -1.78 7.83
N TYR A 105 14.87 -1.67 6.60
CA TYR A 105 14.06 -2.69 5.93
C TYR A 105 14.85 -3.49 4.88
N GLY A 106 16.14 -3.22 4.71
CA GLY A 106 16.99 -3.88 3.70
C GLY A 106 16.93 -3.26 2.32
N LEU A 107 17.86 -3.66 1.43
CA LEU A 107 17.99 -3.14 0.06
C LEU A 107 18.00 -4.21 -1.05
N ASP A 108 17.75 -5.47 -0.70
CA ASP A 108 17.75 -6.62 -1.62
C ASP A 108 16.37 -6.91 -2.24
N TRP A 109 15.50 -5.91 -2.23
CA TRP A 109 14.18 -5.87 -2.86
C TRP A 109 13.98 -4.55 -3.60
N ASP A 110 13.05 -4.54 -4.56
CA ASP A 110 12.70 -3.37 -5.36
C ASP A 110 11.41 -2.71 -4.84
N LEU A 111 10.41 -3.55 -4.51
CA LEU A 111 9.12 -3.14 -3.96
C LEU A 111 8.77 -3.91 -2.68
N LEU A 112 8.12 -3.24 -1.74
CA LEU A 112 7.48 -3.85 -0.57
C LEU A 112 6.07 -3.30 -0.44
N TYR A 113 5.07 -4.06 -0.84
CA TYR A 113 3.67 -3.71 -0.67
C TYR A 113 3.28 -3.81 0.81
N ILE A 114 2.75 -2.71 1.34
CA ILE A 114 2.26 -2.58 2.71
C ILE A 114 0.76 -2.26 2.76
N GLY A 115 0.16 -1.95 1.62
CA GLY A 115 -1.27 -1.70 1.46
C GLY A 115 -1.71 -2.08 0.06
N THR A 116 -2.47 -3.17 -0.04
CA THR A 116 -3.08 -3.68 -1.27
C THR A 116 -4.57 -3.83 -1.07
N CYS A 117 -5.34 -3.81 -2.15
CA CYS A 117 -6.73 -4.26 -2.10
C CYS A 117 -6.80 -5.79 -2.04
N TRP A 118 -5.90 -6.43 -2.79
CA TRP A 118 -5.78 -7.88 -2.95
C TRP A 118 -4.31 -8.20 -3.22
N ASP A 119 -3.79 -9.30 -2.68
CA ASP A 119 -2.67 -10.01 -3.30
C ASP A 119 -3.15 -11.42 -3.61
N ILE A 120 -3.22 -11.75 -4.90
CA ILE A 120 -3.65 -13.08 -5.31
C ILE A 120 -2.39 -13.94 -5.42
N PRO A 121 -2.12 -14.83 -4.45
CA PRO A 121 -0.90 -15.62 -4.49
C PRO A 121 -0.92 -16.58 -5.67
N ASN A 122 0.25 -16.85 -6.23
CA ASN A 122 0.38 -17.88 -7.25
C ASN A 122 0.04 -19.26 -6.61
N LYS A 123 -1.07 -19.87 -7.05
CA LYS A 123 -1.54 -21.15 -6.51
C LYS A 123 -0.64 -22.33 -6.89
N GLU A 124 0.09 -22.23 -8.00
CA GLU A 124 0.97 -23.28 -8.51
C GLU A 124 2.39 -23.18 -7.94
N ASN A 125 2.81 -21.97 -7.57
CA ASN A 125 4.14 -21.71 -7.05
C ASN A 125 4.08 -20.75 -5.86
N ARG A 126 4.08 -21.29 -4.64
CA ARG A 126 4.20 -20.52 -3.40
C ARG A 126 5.65 -20.54 -2.91
N PRO A 127 6.48 -19.53 -3.25
CA PRO A 127 7.86 -19.46 -2.79
C PRO A 127 7.94 -19.28 -1.27
N ASN A 128 9.16 -19.40 -0.74
CA ASN A 128 9.41 -19.20 0.68
C ASN A 128 8.82 -17.87 1.18
N HIS A 129 8.02 -17.95 2.23
CA HIS A 129 7.37 -16.83 2.91
C HIS A 129 7.75 -16.85 4.39
N GLN A 130 7.61 -15.73 5.07
CA GLN A 130 7.90 -15.56 6.49
C GLN A 130 6.65 -15.18 7.25
N THR A 131 6.40 -15.86 8.36
CA THR A 131 5.30 -15.56 9.29
C THR A 131 5.87 -14.96 10.56
N TYR A 132 5.10 -14.09 11.21
CA TYR A 132 5.45 -13.54 12.52
C TYR A 132 4.19 -13.06 13.25
N ASP A 133 4.28 -13.01 14.57
CA ASP A 133 3.23 -12.45 15.42
C ASP A 133 3.30 -10.92 15.38
N ASP A 134 2.14 -10.29 15.17
CA ASP A 134 1.97 -8.85 15.28
C ASP A 134 0.82 -8.57 16.24
N ARG A 135 1.15 -8.13 17.45
CA ARG A 135 0.16 -7.79 18.49
C ARG A 135 -0.89 -6.78 18.02
N PHE A 136 -0.55 -5.91 17.08
CA PHE A 136 -1.45 -4.89 16.53
C PHE A 136 -1.98 -5.23 15.13
N GLY A 137 -1.66 -6.43 14.64
CA GLY A 137 -2.25 -6.97 13.43
C GLY A 137 -3.72 -7.30 13.66
N PRO A 138 -4.59 -7.18 12.64
CA PRO A 138 -6.00 -7.50 12.79
C PRO A 138 -6.21 -9.00 13.05
N ASN A 139 -7.26 -9.40 13.77
CA ASN A 139 -7.64 -10.81 13.95
C ASN A 139 -8.72 -11.26 12.93
N ARG A 140 -9.29 -12.46 13.09
CA ARG A 140 -10.33 -12.99 12.19
C ARG A 140 -11.53 -12.05 11.99
N SER A 141 -12.06 -11.47 13.05
CA SER A 141 -13.25 -10.58 13.00
C SER A 141 -12.95 -9.15 12.50
N GLU A 142 -11.68 -8.75 12.47
CA GLU A 142 -11.22 -7.43 12.02
C GLU A 142 -10.74 -7.43 10.56
N GLN A 143 -10.69 -8.60 9.90
CA GLN A 143 -10.24 -8.77 8.52
C GLN A 143 -11.37 -9.21 7.58
N SER A 144 -11.26 -8.81 6.32
CA SER A 144 -12.09 -9.33 5.24
C SER A 144 -11.84 -10.82 5.04
N GLY A 145 -12.86 -11.54 4.56
CA GLY A 145 -12.73 -12.97 4.26
C GLY A 145 -11.61 -13.30 3.26
N SER A 146 -11.23 -12.32 2.45
CA SER A 146 -10.20 -12.43 1.42
C SER A 146 -8.80 -12.50 1.99
N PHE A 147 -8.45 -11.61 2.93
CA PHE A 147 -7.15 -11.68 3.61
C PHE A 147 -7.05 -12.89 4.52
N VAL A 148 -8.16 -13.33 5.13
CA VAL A 148 -8.16 -14.58 5.89
C VAL A 148 -7.89 -15.77 4.98
N ALA A 149 -8.58 -15.88 3.84
CA ALA A 149 -8.33 -16.95 2.88
C ALA A 149 -6.89 -16.93 2.35
N GLU A 150 -6.29 -15.74 2.23
CA GLU A 150 -4.90 -15.60 1.83
C GLU A 150 -3.93 -16.12 2.90
N LEU A 151 -4.10 -15.71 4.16
CA LEU A 151 -3.33 -16.20 5.30
C LEU A 151 -3.45 -17.72 5.48
N GLU A 152 -4.66 -18.25 5.40
CA GLU A 152 -4.92 -19.70 5.42
C GLU A 152 -4.23 -20.41 4.25
N GLY A 153 -4.23 -19.79 3.07
CA GLY A 153 -3.49 -20.29 1.92
C GLY A 153 -1.98 -20.36 2.15
N TRP A 154 -1.42 -19.47 2.99
CA TRP A 154 -0.03 -19.51 3.42
C TRP A 154 0.23 -20.50 4.57
N GLY A 155 -0.81 -21.20 5.04
CA GLY A 155 -0.71 -22.26 6.03
C GLY A 155 -0.95 -21.80 7.48
N LEU A 156 -1.45 -20.58 7.69
CA LEU A 156 -1.83 -20.11 9.02
C LEU A 156 -3.23 -20.59 9.38
N THR A 157 -3.49 -20.71 10.69
CA THR A 157 -4.86 -20.85 11.21
C THR A 157 -5.30 -19.49 11.75
N VAL A 158 -6.36 -18.92 11.19
CA VAL A 158 -6.83 -17.57 11.55
C VAL A 158 -8.04 -17.65 12.46
N THR A 159 -7.83 -17.30 13.74
CA THR A 159 -8.87 -17.23 14.78
C THR A 159 -9.00 -15.81 15.33
N ASP A 160 -9.94 -15.59 16.25
CA ASP A 160 -10.12 -14.29 16.91
C ASP A 160 -8.99 -13.96 17.90
N GLU A 161 -8.21 -14.97 18.31
CA GLU A 161 -7.05 -14.84 19.20
C GLU A 161 -5.73 -14.66 18.43
N THR A 162 -5.67 -15.08 17.15
CA THR A 162 -4.44 -14.97 16.36
C THR A 162 -4.29 -13.59 15.75
N ARG A 163 -3.11 -12.99 15.93
CA ARG A 163 -2.71 -11.76 15.26
C ARG A 163 -1.33 -11.96 14.63
N GLN A 164 -1.34 -12.38 13.37
CA GLN A 164 -0.14 -12.79 12.65
C GLN A 164 -0.10 -12.14 11.29
N ARG A 165 1.11 -11.96 10.76
CA ARG A 165 1.34 -11.48 9.41
C ARG A 165 2.24 -12.43 8.64
N VAL A 166 2.11 -12.37 7.33
CA VAL A 166 2.94 -13.01 6.34
C VAL A 166 3.69 -11.92 5.56
N ILE A 167 4.99 -12.12 5.35
CA ILE A 167 5.74 -11.46 4.28
C ILE A 167 6.01 -12.54 3.23
N ALA A 168 5.52 -12.34 2.01
CA ALA A 168 5.68 -13.28 0.92
C ALA A 168 6.13 -12.57 -0.35
N PRO A 169 6.87 -13.24 -1.26
CA PRO A 169 7.13 -12.70 -2.59
C PRO A 169 5.80 -12.39 -3.30
N SER A 170 5.67 -11.16 -3.80
CA SER A 170 4.44 -10.73 -4.47
C SER A 170 4.24 -11.50 -5.77
N TRP A 171 2.99 -11.75 -6.14
CA TRP A 171 2.64 -12.30 -7.44
C TRP A 171 1.61 -11.48 -8.20
N TYR A 172 0.55 -11.04 -7.51
CA TYR A 172 -0.50 -10.22 -8.12
C TYR A 172 -1.01 -9.18 -7.11
N PRO A 173 -0.14 -8.25 -6.65
CA PRO A 173 -0.55 -7.20 -5.74
C PRO A 173 -1.32 -6.10 -6.49
N VAL A 174 -2.60 -5.95 -6.18
CA VAL A 174 -3.48 -4.95 -6.81
C VAL A 174 -3.67 -3.76 -5.88
N CYS A 175 -3.85 -2.57 -6.49
CA CYS A 175 -3.85 -1.26 -5.86
C CYS A 175 -2.48 -0.80 -5.35
N THR A 176 -2.35 0.52 -5.22
CA THR A 176 -1.12 1.21 -4.81
C THR A 176 -1.30 2.00 -3.52
N ILE A 177 -2.32 1.66 -2.71
CA ILE A 177 -2.67 2.32 -1.43
C ILE A 177 -1.43 2.62 -0.59
N GLY A 178 -0.54 1.63 -0.46
CA GLY A 178 0.75 1.84 0.16
C GLY A 178 1.81 0.83 -0.30
N TYR A 179 2.98 1.34 -0.70
CA TYR A 179 4.15 0.51 -0.95
C TYR A 179 5.43 1.25 -0.64
N ALA A 180 6.46 0.52 -0.21
CA ALA A 180 7.81 1.02 -0.15
C ALA A 180 8.58 0.66 -1.42
N VAL A 181 9.54 1.50 -1.77
CA VAL A 181 10.39 1.35 -2.96
C VAL A 181 11.83 1.72 -2.59
N THR A 182 12.79 0.88 -3.00
CA THR A 182 14.21 1.23 -2.91
C THR A 182 14.59 2.16 -4.07
N ARG A 183 15.69 2.89 -3.94
CA ARG A 183 16.20 3.73 -5.05
C ARG A 183 16.39 2.94 -6.35
N LEU A 184 16.91 1.72 -6.26
CA LEU A 184 17.03 0.81 -7.40
C LEU A 184 15.66 0.40 -7.95
N GLY A 185 14.69 0.12 -7.07
CA GLY A 185 13.31 -0.14 -7.46
C GLY A 185 12.68 1.03 -8.22
N ALA A 186 12.91 2.27 -7.77
CA ALA A 186 12.42 3.47 -8.45
C ALA A 186 13.04 3.64 -9.84
N GLN A 187 14.34 3.38 -9.99
CA GLN A 187 15.01 3.37 -11.31
C GLN A 187 14.40 2.31 -12.23
N LYS A 188 14.15 1.09 -11.72
CA LYS A 188 13.50 0.02 -12.47
C LYS A 188 12.08 0.38 -12.87
N LEU A 189 11.29 1.00 -12.00
CA LEU A 189 9.93 1.47 -12.32
C LEU A 189 9.94 2.55 -13.40
N LEU A 190 10.82 3.55 -13.30
CA LEU A 190 10.98 4.56 -14.35
C LEU A 190 11.35 3.92 -15.70
N TYR A 191 12.22 2.91 -15.70
CA TYR A 191 12.61 2.20 -16.92
C TYR A 191 11.50 1.30 -17.49
N THR A 192 10.81 0.55 -16.62
CA THR A 192 9.91 -0.56 -17.02
C THR A 192 8.43 -0.20 -17.07
N VAL A 193 8.01 0.86 -16.38
CA VAL A 193 6.63 1.33 -16.31
C VAL A 193 6.49 2.71 -16.94
N GLY A 194 7.43 3.63 -16.68
CA GLY A 194 7.37 4.99 -17.21
C GLY A 194 8.11 5.25 -18.51
N GLY A 195 8.96 4.32 -18.94
CA GLY A 195 9.92 4.52 -20.03
C GLY A 195 9.65 3.68 -21.28
N VAL A 196 10.71 3.05 -21.79
CA VAL A 196 10.71 2.35 -23.08
C VAL A 196 9.76 1.15 -23.11
N LYS A 197 9.63 0.44 -21.99
CA LYS A 197 8.74 -0.73 -21.87
C LYS A 197 7.26 -0.37 -21.77
N GLY A 198 6.94 0.90 -21.53
CA GLY A 198 5.57 1.42 -21.59
C GLY A 198 4.65 0.95 -20.46
N ILE A 199 3.39 1.40 -20.57
CA ILE A 199 2.28 1.09 -19.67
C ILE A 199 1.04 0.71 -20.50
N GLY A 200 0.60 -0.54 -20.38
CA GLY A 200 -0.54 -1.06 -21.16
C GLY A 200 -1.88 -1.05 -20.40
N SER A 201 -1.85 -0.76 -19.09
CA SER A 201 -3.00 -0.82 -18.17
C SER A 201 -2.77 0.12 -16.98
N GLY A 202 -3.64 0.10 -15.96
CA GLY A 202 -3.39 0.82 -14.70
C GLY A 202 -1.98 0.58 -14.14
N VAL A 203 -1.45 1.57 -13.41
CA VAL A 203 -0.07 1.54 -12.91
C VAL A 203 0.19 0.31 -12.02
N ASP A 204 -0.79 -0.06 -11.20
CA ASP A 204 -0.78 -1.24 -10.33
C ASP A 204 -0.71 -2.55 -11.12
N LEU A 205 -1.52 -2.69 -12.16
CA LEU A 205 -1.52 -3.86 -13.04
C LEU A 205 -0.24 -3.96 -13.87
N THR A 206 0.31 -2.81 -14.29
CA THR A 206 1.59 -2.80 -15.00
C THR A 206 2.74 -3.16 -14.05
N MET A 207 2.74 -2.65 -12.82
CA MET A 207 3.69 -3.07 -11.78
C MET A 207 3.60 -4.58 -11.51
N THR A 208 2.37 -5.11 -11.41
CA THR A 208 2.12 -6.55 -11.28
C THR A 208 2.72 -7.35 -12.45
N ASP A 209 2.47 -6.94 -13.69
CA ASP A 209 3.07 -7.58 -14.86
C ASP A 209 4.60 -7.56 -14.80
N ARG A 210 5.21 -6.46 -14.32
CA ARG A 210 6.67 -6.35 -14.17
C ARG A 210 7.22 -7.25 -13.07
N ILE A 211 6.47 -7.48 -12.00
CA ILE A 211 6.79 -8.45 -10.95
C ILE A 211 6.76 -9.87 -11.54
N GLN A 212 5.68 -10.23 -12.23
CA GLN A 212 5.49 -11.57 -12.80
C GLN A 212 6.53 -11.91 -13.87
N LYS A 213 6.99 -10.92 -14.65
CA LYS A 213 8.06 -11.06 -15.64
C LYS A 213 9.48 -11.00 -15.04
N GLY A 214 9.60 -10.81 -13.72
CA GLY A 214 10.89 -10.81 -13.01
C GLY A 214 11.71 -9.52 -13.16
N TYR A 215 11.11 -8.43 -13.64
CA TYR A 215 11.78 -7.12 -13.68
C TYR A 215 11.89 -6.48 -12.29
N LEU A 216 10.93 -6.77 -11.40
CA LEU A 216 10.85 -6.23 -10.06
C LEU A 216 10.84 -7.35 -9.02
N ASN A 217 11.77 -7.30 -8.08
CA ASN A 217 11.75 -8.14 -6.89
C ASN A 217 10.82 -7.51 -5.86
N SER A 218 9.69 -8.14 -5.60
CA SER A 218 8.66 -7.58 -4.74
C SER A 218 8.29 -8.53 -3.61
N TYR A 219 7.97 -7.96 -2.45
CA TYR A 219 7.32 -8.64 -1.33
C TYR A 219 6.02 -7.94 -0.97
N THR A 220 5.07 -8.68 -0.41
CA THR A 220 3.81 -8.16 0.12
C THR A 220 3.68 -8.54 1.59
N VAL A 221 3.20 -7.60 2.42
CA VAL A 221 2.79 -7.85 3.80
C VAL A 221 1.28 -8.12 3.85
N VAL A 222 0.91 -9.27 4.42
CA VAL A 222 -0.48 -9.74 4.50
C VAL A 222 -0.82 -10.09 5.96
N PRO A 223 -1.93 -9.60 6.53
CA PRO A 223 -2.81 -8.55 5.99
C PRO A 223 -2.04 -7.23 5.83
N PRO A 224 -2.59 -6.25 5.10
CA PRO A 224 -1.94 -4.97 4.87
C PRO A 224 -1.72 -4.18 6.18
N LEU A 225 -0.64 -3.39 6.21
CA LEU A 225 -0.35 -2.42 7.28
C LEU A 225 -1.10 -1.10 7.08
N VAL A 226 -1.42 -0.79 5.82
CA VAL A 226 -2.10 0.43 5.38
C VAL A 226 -3.29 0.02 4.53
N THR A 227 -4.43 0.65 4.75
CA THR A 227 -5.70 0.30 4.10
C THR A 227 -6.36 1.55 3.56
N PRO A 228 -7.18 1.47 2.51
CA PRO A 228 -7.92 2.65 2.06
C PRO A 228 -8.94 3.07 3.13
N TRP A 229 -9.17 4.36 3.24
CA TRP A 229 -10.27 4.95 3.98
C TRP A 229 -11.38 5.29 3.00
N LYS A 230 -12.54 4.65 3.15
CA LYS A 230 -13.72 4.93 2.34
C LYS A 230 -14.59 5.96 3.04
N THR A 231 -15.02 6.98 2.29
CA THR A 231 -15.90 8.03 2.81
C THR A 231 -17.36 7.60 2.82
N GLY A 232 -17.69 6.49 2.15
CA GLY A 232 -19.08 6.08 1.93
C GLY A 232 -19.75 6.93 0.85
N SER A 233 -18.97 7.51 -0.06
CA SER A 233 -19.47 8.39 -1.11
C SER A 233 -18.85 8.06 -2.47
N PRO A 234 -19.51 8.44 -3.59
CA PRO A 234 -18.95 8.25 -4.92
C PRO A 234 -17.61 8.94 -5.18
N ARG A 235 -17.14 9.81 -4.27
CA ARG A 235 -15.83 10.47 -4.35
C ARG A 235 -14.66 9.53 -4.04
N ASP A 236 -14.93 8.30 -3.62
CA ASP A 236 -13.91 7.31 -3.26
C ASP A 236 -13.17 6.72 -4.48
N SER A 237 -13.58 7.06 -5.72
CA SER A 237 -12.90 6.66 -6.96
C SER A 237 -13.27 7.59 -8.11
N ASP A 238 -12.26 8.04 -8.85
CA ASP A 238 -12.44 8.70 -10.15
C ASP A 238 -12.45 7.70 -11.32
N ILE A 239 -12.07 6.43 -11.07
CA ILE A 239 -11.97 5.39 -12.10
C ILE A 239 -13.26 4.55 -12.18
N ASP A 240 -13.85 4.24 -11.03
CA ASP A 240 -15.07 3.44 -10.94
C ASP A 240 -16.31 4.33 -10.83
N ASP A 241 -17.37 4.02 -11.60
CA ASP A 241 -18.67 4.68 -11.44
C ASP A 241 -19.41 4.12 -10.20
N LEU A 242 -18.96 4.58 -9.04
CA LEU A 242 -19.52 4.17 -7.74
C LEU A 242 -20.97 4.64 -7.57
N LYS A 243 -21.36 5.72 -8.23
CA LYS A 243 -22.75 6.20 -8.20
C LYS A 243 -23.67 5.23 -8.92
N ALA A 244 -23.33 4.84 -10.14
CA ALA A 244 -24.10 3.84 -10.88
C ALA A 244 -24.13 2.50 -10.14
N LYS A 245 -23.01 2.09 -9.51
CA LYS A 245 -22.96 0.88 -8.69
C LYS A 245 -23.89 0.95 -7.48
N GLN A 246 -23.88 2.06 -6.75
CA GLN A 246 -24.75 2.29 -5.60
C GLN A 246 -26.24 2.26 -6.01
N GLU A 247 -26.60 2.93 -7.10
CA GLU A 247 -27.97 2.96 -7.63
C GLU A 247 -28.42 1.57 -8.09
N LYS A 248 -27.53 0.80 -8.74
CA LYS A 248 -27.83 -0.54 -9.25
C LYS A 248 -27.97 -1.58 -8.14
N GLU A 249 -27.11 -1.53 -7.13
CA GLU A 249 -27.08 -2.52 -6.05
C GLU A 249 -28.04 -2.17 -4.90
N ASN A 250 -28.52 -0.93 -4.83
CA ASN A 250 -29.34 -0.40 -3.75
C ASN A 250 -28.70 -0.67 -2.36
N LYS A 251 -27.38 -0.50 -2.28
CA LYS A 251 -26.57 -0.71 -1.07
C LYS A 251 -25.78 0.54 -0.75
N GLU A 252 -25.61 0.84 0.53
CA GLU A 252 -24.72 1.90 0.97
C GLU A 252 -23.27 1.58 0.58
N LEU A 253 -22.53 2.61 0.20
CA LEU A 253 -21.10 2.49 -0.07
C LEU A 253 -20.37 2.26 1.26
N PRO A 254 -19.31 1.43 1.27
CA PRO A 254 -18.55 1.15 2.49
C PRO A 254 -17.95 2.43 3.07
N SER A 255 -17.87 2.50 4.40
CA SER A 255 -17.33 3.67 5.11
C SER A 255 -16.33 3.27 6.21
N GLY A 256 -15.26 4.04 6.29
CA GLY A 256 -14.11 3.80 7.15
C GLY A 256 -13.07 2.87 6.52
N SER A 257 -12.27 2.26 7.38
CA SER A 257 -11.23 1.29 6.99
C SER A 257 -11.53 -0.09 7.54
N GLU A 258 -11.21 -1.11 6.75
CA GLU A 258 -11.25 -2.53 7.11
C GLU A 258 -9.82 -3.06 7.24
N ASN A 259 -9.61 -4.22 7.88
CA ASN A 259 -8.30 -4.88 7.99
C ASN A 259 -7.28 -4.13 8.87
N LEU A 260 -7.76 -3.33 9.82
CA LEU A 260 -6.96 -2.69 10.87
C LEU A 260 -7.58 -2.99 12.23
N GLN A 261 -6.74 -3.20 13.24
CA GLN A 261 -7.22 -3.33 14.62
C GLN A 261 -7.74 -1.99 15.14
N ASN A 262 -6.95 -0.92 15.01
CA ASN A 262 -7.23 0.40 15.55
C ASN A 262 -6.98 1.50 14.50
N SER A 263 -7.93 1.69 13.58
CA SER A 263 -7.92 2.81 12.61
C SER A 263 -7.59 4.15 13.28
N ALA A 264 -6.53 4.80 12.78
CA ALA A 264 -6.07 6.08 13.28
C ALA A 264 -7.05 7.21 12.91
N ARG A 265 -7.71 7.15 11.74
CA ARG A 265 -8.80 8.09 11.40
C ARG A 265 -9.97 7.99 12.37
N ARG A 266 -10.43 6.78 12.73
CA ARG A 266 -11.48 6.60 13.75
C ARG A 266 -11.03 7.06 15.13
N ALA A 267 -9.75 6.88 15.48
CA ALA A 267 -9.22 7.36 16.75
C ALA A 267 -9.25 8.89 16.86
N ILE A 268 -8.95 9.60 15.77
CA ILE A 268 -9.03 11.06 15.70
C ILE A 268 -10.48 11.52 15.82
N GLU A 269 -11.40 10.86 15.10
CA GLU A 269 -12.83 11.17 15.18
C GLU A 269 -13.35 11.04 16.61
N ARG A 270 -13.00 9.96 17.33
CA ARG A 270 -13.37 9.80 18.75
C ARG A 270 -12.81 10.92 19.64
N ARG A 271 -11.62 11.43 19.33
CA ARG A 271 -10.93 12.44 20.15
C ARG A 271 -11.42 13.87 19.88
N LEU A 272 -11.75 14.19 18.63
CA LEU A 272 -12.07 15.56 18.20
C LEU A 272 -13.52 15.76 17.78
N GLY A 273 -14.25 14.68 17.48
CA GLY A 273 -15.57 14.71 16.85
C GLY A 273 -16.75 14.91 17.80
N THR A 274 -16.55 14.77 19.11
CA THR A 274 -17.62 15.01 20.11
C THR A 274 -17.41 16.34 20.82
N PRO A 275 -18.28 17.35 20.62
CA PRO A 275 -18.44 18.40 21.61
C PRO A 275 -18.98 17.74 22.89
N GLU A 276 -18.26 17.82 24.00
CA GLU A 276 -18.84 17.51 25.30
C GLU A 276 -20.11 18.34 25.45
N LYS A 277 -21.28 17.69 25.51
CA LYS A 277 -22.46 18.32 26.09
C LYS A 277 -22.09 18.57 27.55
N LYS A 278 -21.63 19.79 27.86
CA LYS A 278 -21.64 20.28 29.22
C LYS A 278 -23.10 20.27 29.66
N GLU A 279 -23.48 19.27 30.44
CA GLU A 279 -24.65 19.39 31.29
C GLU A 279 -24.38 20.57 32.21
N LEU A 280 -25.00 21.70 31.88
CA LEU A 280 -25.18 22.79 32.81
C LEU A 280 -26.05 22.23 33.93
N VAL A 281 -25.40 21.77 35.00
CA VAL A 281 -26.06 21.50 36.27
C VAL A 281 -26.61 22.84 36.75
N ALA A 282 -27.93 22.98 36.64
CA ALA A 282 -28.70 24.09 37.20
C ALA A 282 -28.91 23.89 38.70
#